data_AF-U5EYE7-F1
#
_entry.id   AF-U5EYE7-F1
#
_cell.length_a   1.000
_cell.length_b   1.000
_cell.length_c   1.000
_cell.angle_alpha   90.00
_cell.angle_beta   90.00
_cell.angle_gamma   90.00
#
_symmetry.space_group_name_H-M   'P 1'
#
loop_
_entity.id
_entity.type
_entity.pdbx_description
1 polymer ?
#
loop_
_entity_poly.entity_id
_entity_poly.type
_entity_poly.pdbx_seq_one_letter_code
_entity_poly.pdbx_strand_id
1 'polypeptide(L)'
;MGDEADNIDKLYKNYEILSDAKEKISEHEKEYREILDAVQGTAKEKRLASQFIGKFFKHFPALNDLAIDRQLDLCEDEDPQIRRQAIKDLPALCKETKENTPKIADILAQLLITEDTGELQQVNLSLQTLSKIDPLGTLTGIFSQIISGDEATRLRNFQYILNKFMKQGSEILTKEVEDFVVAEIKKILMDVTAEEFHLCMAILNQTRLSKTITGHSELVNIAIEQADLDADLGTLAAEDETVERFIQCASEAIPYFSKQVESTLFIKFMCEKLLPLQVWNLIAAGDDQIQTQLRLLKVFSEMSSYCGALEKPSEKVESIYNVLLEFMPLPPLDADLNETPSFNFSHAECLLFSLHALCRQCPEFLTFPNDPAKLKDFRSRLQYLARGTQGYIKKLQEAIKGKSNDEMKSEESQIKVTALKTTSNISTLIRDLFHSPPSFKSIIQLSWVTPKAKKLDSKSSSSSSTISSSGTKRHAPITFNSENGKSDDTKGSKHSRNSSSGQRVYTPPSGKYSGKVSYSRSGGSGGGGGGGGRSRNNNRNRGRNVYRKNY
;
A
#
# COMPACT_ATOMS: atom_id res chain seq x y z
N MET A 1 -0.15 -60.94 10.96
CA MET A 1 0.97 -60.36 11.75
C MET A 1 2.34 -60.87 11.31
N GLY A 2 2.50 -62.13 10.88
CA GLY A 2 3.78 -62.62 10.31
C GLY A 2 4.16 -61.91 8.99
N ASP A 3 3.28 -61.93 7.99
CA ASP A 3 3.57 -61.35 6.67
C ASP A 3 3.82 -59.83 6.67
N GLU A 4 3.17 -59.07 7.57
CA GLU A 4 3.38 -57.61 7.70
C GLU A 4 4.78 -57.28 8.24
N ALA A 5 5.29 -58.06 9.19
CA ALA A 5 6.64 -57.87 9.70
C ALA A 5 7.69 -58.21 8.64
N ASP A 6 7.48 -59.30 7.89
CA ASP A 6 8.38 -59.74 6.83
C ASP A 6 8.49 -58.72 5.69
N ASN A 7 7.37 -58.08 5.31
CA ASN A 7 7.35 -57.05 4.27
C ASN A 7 8.04 -55.74 4.71
N ILE A 8 7.85 -55.31 5.96
CA ILE A 8 8.53 -54.14 6.51
C ILE A 8 10.04 -54.38 6.57
N ASP A 9 10.47 -55.56 7.03
CA ASP A 9 11.88 -55.95 7.06
C ASP A 9 12.46 -55.99 5.64
N LYS A 10 11.68 -56.43 4.65
CA LYS A 10 12.09 -56.39 3.24
C LYS A 10 12.31 -54.96 2.74
N LEU A 11 11.44 -54.01 3.10
CA LEU A 11 11.62 -52.60 2.73
C LEU A 11 12.90 -52.00 3.33
N TYR A 12 13.20 -52.31 4.59
CA TYR A 12 14.46 -51.87 5.20
C TYR A 12 15.69 -52.50 4.53
N LYS A 13 15.63 -53.80 4.19
CA LYS A 13 16.71 -54.46 3.44
C LYS A 13 16.92 -53.79 2.07
N ASN A 14 15.86 -53.50 1.34
CA ASN A 14 15.96 -52.81 0.06
C ASN A 14 16.55 -51.40 0.23
N TYR A 15 16.15 -50.67 1.28
CA TYR A 15 16.72 -49.37 1.61
C TYR A 15 18.22 -49.44 1.93
N GLU A 16 18.67 -50.45 2.68
CA GLU A 16 20.07 -50.68 3.02
C GLU A 16 20.89 -50.99 1.76
N ILE A 17 20.40 -51.92 0.92
CA ILE A 17 21.05 -52.26 -0.36
C ILE A 17 21.25 -51.01 -1.21
N LEU A 18 20.19 -50.21 -1.40
CA LEU A 18 20.27 -48.98 -2.20
C LEU A 18 21.19 -47.93 -1.56
N SER A 19 21.20 -47.82 -0.23
CA SER A 19 22.05 -46.86 0.49
C SER A 19 23.54 -47.23 0.41
N ASP A 20 23.85 -48.53 0.42
CA ASP A 20 25.22 -49.06 0.44
C ASP A 20 25.82 -49.23 -0.96
N ALA A 21 24.98 -49.28 -2.01
CA ALA A 21 25.40 -49.52 -3.39
C ALA A 21 26.28 -48.38 -3.98
N LYS A 22 26.26 -47.17 -3.41
CA LYS A 22 27.04 -46.00 -3.86
C LYS A 22 26.95 -45.78 -5.38
N GLU A 23 28.05 -45.97 -6.12
CA GLU A 23 28.12 -45.78 -7.57
C GLU A 23 27.39 -46.87 -8.36
N LYS A 24 27.14 -48.04 -7.75
CA LYS A 24 26.44 -49.18 -8.38
C LYS A 24 24.93 -49.16 -8.13
N ILE A 25 24.40 -48.09 -7.56
CA ILE A 25 22.97 -48.01 -7.23
C ILE A 25 22.05 -48.22 -8.44
N SER A 26 22.49 -47.83 -9.64
CA SER A 26 21.74 -48.06 -10.88
C SER A 26 21.57 -49.54 -11.23
N GLU A 27 22.40 -50.45 -10.68
CA GLU A 27 22.25 -51.90 -10.87
C GLU A 27 21.10 -52.48 -10.01
N HIS A 28 20.60 -51.72 -9.04
CA HIS A 28 19.58 -52.14 -8.07
C HIS A 28 18.18 -51.58 -8.39
N GLU A 29 17.83 -51.52 -9.69
CA GLU A 29 16.51 -51.04 -10.14
C GLU A 29 15.38 -51.88 -9.55
N LYS A 30 15.59 -53.18 -9.39
CA LYS A 30 14.58 -54.11 -8.84
C LYS A 30 14.20 -53.74 -7.41
N GLU A 31 15.19 -53.48 -6.57
CA GLU A 31 15.00 -53.11 -5.16
C GLU A 31 14.25 -51.78 -5.04
N TYR A 32 14.55 -50.82 -5.92
CA TYR A 32 13.79 -49.57 -5.97
C TYR A 32 12.35 -49.81 -6.44
N ARG A 33 12.12 -50.64 -7.46
CA ARG A 33 10.78 -51.03 -7.91
C ARG A 33 9.95 -51.67 -6.80
N GLU A 34 10.55 -52.55 -5.99
CA GLU A 34 9.88 -53.15 -4.84
C GLU A 34 9.49 -52.11 -3.77
N ILE A 35 10.27 -51.03 -3.60
CA ILE A 35 9.88 -49.89 -2.76
C ILE A 35 8.69 -49.15 -3.38
N LEU A 36 8.68 -48.94 -4.70
CA LEU A 36 7.57 -48.30 -5.40
C LEU A 36 6.28 -49.13 -5.29
N ASP A 37 6.36 -50.46 -5.37
CA ASP A 37 5.18 -51.34 -5.30
C ASP A 37 4.58 -51.40 -3.87
N ALA A 38 5.36 -51.07 -2.84
CA ALA A 38 4.89 -51.09 -1.45
C ALA A 38 3.86 -50.00 -1.10
N VAL A 39 3.57 -49.06 -2.00
CA VAL A 39 2.46 -48.12 -1.83
C VAL A 39 1.08 -48.80 -1.83
N GLN A 40 1.01 -50.05 -2.31
CA GLN A 40 -0.22 -50.87 -2.27
C GLN A 40 -0.33 -51.70 -0.97
N GLY A 41 0.64 -51.54 -0.07
CA GLY A 41 0.79 -52.33 1.13
C GLY A 41 -0.07 -51.91 2.32
N THR A 42 0.36 -52.31 3.51
CA THR A 42 -0.23 -51.87 4.79
C THR A 42 0.08 -50.40 5.10
N ALA A 43 -0.62 -49.82 6.07
CA ALA A 43 -0.40 -48.41 6.45
C ALA A 43 1.05 -48.10 6.86
N LYS A 44 1.77 -49.06 7.46
CA LYS A 44 3.19 -48.89 7.80
C LYS A 44 4.08 -48.97 6.56
N GLU A 45 3.83 -49.92 5.67
CA GLU A 45 4.56 -50.08 4.41
C GLU A 45 4.42 -48.81 3.56
N LYS A 46 3.20 -48.29 3.40
CA LYS A 46 2.92 -47.03 2.70
C LYS A 46 3.70 -45.83 3.25
N ARG A 47 3.72 -45.67 4.58
CA ARG A 47 4.48 -44.58 5.23
C ARG A 47 5.99 -44.72 5.04
N LEU A 48 6.52 -45.93 4.98
CA LEU A 48 7.94 -46.18 4.70
C LEU A 48 8.24 -45.94 3.22
N ALA A 49 7.42 -46.47 2.32
CA ALA A 49 7.54 -46.27 0.88
C ALA A 49 7.60 -44.77 0.54
N SER A 50 6.68 -43.96 1.06
CA SER A 50 6.68 -42.49 0.90
C SER A 50 8.05 -41.84 1.14
N GLN A 51 8.71 -42.22 2.23
CA GLN A 51 10.00 -41.65 2.62
C GLN A 51 11.14 -42.14 1.73
N PHE A 52 11.04 -43.38 1.25
CA PHE A 52 12.10 -44.04 0.49
C PHE A 52 12.07 -43.68 -1.00
N ILE A 53 10.88 -43.46 -1.58
CA ILE A 53 10.69 -43.08 -2.99
C ILE A 53 11.57 -41.86 -3.31
N GLY A 54 11.38 -40.76 -2.58
CA GLY A 54 12.12 -39.52 -2.83
C GLY A 54 13.62 -39.60 -2.54
N LYS A 55 14.06 -40.54 -1.67
CA LYS A 55 15.48 -40.67 -1.31
C LYS A 55 16.33 -41.16 -2.48
N PHE A 56 15.83 -42.13 -3.25
CA PHE A 56 16.60 -42.78 -4.32
C PHE A 56 16.20 -42.33 -5.72
N PHE A 57 15.13 -41.52 -5.84
CA PHE A 57 14.54 -41.03 -7.07
C PHE A 57 15.54 -40.64 -8.17
N LYS A 58 16.50 -39.75 -7.86
CA LYS A 58 17.48 -39.24 -8.83
C LYS A 58 18.33 -40.31 -9.54
N HIS A 59 18.45 -41.50 -8.94
CA HIS A 59 19.32 -42.56 -9.43
C HIS A 59 18.63 -43.45 -10.48
N PHE A 60 17.31 -43.36 -10.62
CA PHE A 60 16.50 -44.22 -11.48
C PHE A 60 15.66 -43.40 -12.46
N PRO A 61 16.28 -42.66 -13.40
CA PRO A 61 15.56 -41.76 -14.31
C PRO A 61 14.50 -42.48 -15.16
N ALA A 62 14.73 -43.76 -15.49
CA ALA A 62 13.76 -44.59 -16.22
C ALA A 62 12.47 -44.89 -15.43
N LEU A 63 12.50 -44.71 -14.11
CA LEU A 63 11.37 -44.94 -13.21
C LEU A 63 10.78 -43.63 -12.66
N ASN A 64 11.21 -42.45 -13.15
CA ASN A 64 10.78 -41.16 -12.62
C ASN A 64 9.26 -40.99 -12.63
N ASP A 65 8.62 -41.21 -13.78
CA ASP A 65 7.17 -41.05 -13.90
C ASP A 65 6.43 -42.00 -12.95
N LEU A 66 6.84 -43.28 -12.92
CA LEU A 66 6.28 -44.27 -12.02
C LEU A 66 6.46 -43.87 -10.55
N ALA A 67 7.64 -43.38 -10.16
CA ALA A 67 7.90 -42.98 -8.78
C ALA A 67 7.09 -41.74 -8.37
N ILE A 68 6.89 -40.78 -9.27
CA ILE A 68 6.00 -39.64 -9.04
C ILE A 68 4.57 -40.15 -8.86
N ASP A 69 4.05 -40.94 -9.80
CA ASP A 69 2.68 -41.46 -9.75
C ASP A 69 2.43 -42.24 -8.45
N ARG A 70 3.40 -43.07 -8.02
CA ARG A 70 3.32 -43.82 -6.76
C ARG A 70 3.32 -42.93 -5.53
N GLN A 71 4.05 -41.81 -5.55
CA GLN A 71 3.99 -40.83 -4.46
C GLN A 71 2.65 -40.08 -4.45
N LEU A 72 2.04 -39.86 -5.62
CA LEU A 72 0.73 -39.22 -5.75
C LEU A 72 -0.41 -40.14 -5.32
N ASP A 73 -0.33 -41.44 -5.64
CA ASP A 73 -1.25 -42.47 -5.12
C ASP A 73 -1.34 -42.37 -3.57
N LEU A 74 -0.20 -42.13 -2.89
CA LEU A 74 -0.16 -41.95 -1.44
C LEU A 74 -0.69 -40.59 -0.96
N CYS A 75 -0.64 -39.55 -1.80
CA CYS A 75 -1.25 -38.25 -1.50
C CYS A 75 -2.77 -38.31 -1.56
N GLU A 76 -3.34 -39.31 -2.24
CA GLU A 76 -4.77 -39.59 -2.36
C GLU A 76 -5.24 -40.76 -1.47
N ASP A 77 -4.40 -41.24 -0.56
CA ASP A 77 -4.73 -42.36 0.32
C ASP A 77 -5.92 -42.07 1.24
N GLU A 78 -6.70 -43.08 1.59
CA GLU A 78 -7.84 -42.95 2.52
C GLU A 78 -7.41 -42.51 3.94
N ASP A 79 -6.23 -42.92 4.42
CA ASP A 79 -5.70 -42.51 5.73
C ASP A 79 -5.08 -41.11 5.67
N PRO A 80 -5.64 -40.10 6.37
CA PRO A 80 -5.08 -38.74 6.41
C PRO A 80 -3.64 -38.70 6.92
N GLN A 81 -3.21 -39.65 7.76
CA GLN A 81 -1.82 -39.71 8.21
C GLN A 81 -0.86 -40.08 7.08
N ILE A 82 -1.30 -40.95 6.16
CA ILE A 82 -0.52 -41.35 5.00
C ILE A 82 -0.44 -40.19 4.02
N ARG A 83 -1.58 -39.54 3.71
CA ARG A 83 -1.60 -38.33 2.87
C ARG A 83 -0.66 -37.24 3.38
N ARG A 84 -0.72 -36.92 4.68
CA ARG A 84 0.18 -35.92 5.29
C ARG A 84 1.66 -36.32 5.17
N GLN A 85 1.99 -37.59 5.37
CA GLN A 85 3.36 -38.07 5.21
C GLN A 85 3.79 -37.97 3.72
N ALA A 86 2.92 -38.36 2.79
CA ALA A 86 3.18 -38.28 1.37
C ALA A 86 3.42 -36.85 0.88
N ILE A 87 2.55 -35.92 1.30
CA ILE A 87 2.67 -34.48 1.03
C ILE A 87 3.99 -33.93 1.59
N LYS A 88 4.38 -34.35 2.80
CA LYS A 88 5.65 -33.94 3.42
C LYS A 88 6.87 -34.41 2.63
N ASP A 89 6.78 -35.58 2.01
CA ASP A 89 7.90 -36.20 1.31
C ASP A 89 8.01 -35.78 -0.17
N LEU A 90 6.96 -35.21 -0.77
CA LEU A 90 6.97 -34.68 -2.14
C LEU A 90 8.20 -33.80 -2.47
N PRO A 91 8.63 -32.84 -1.63
CA PRO A 91 9.81 -32.03 -1.91
C PRO A 91 11.11 -32.83 -2.08
N ALA A 92 11.20 -34.06 -1.55
CA ALA A 92 12.38 -34.90 -1.72
C ALA A 92 12.62 -35.26 -3.20
N LEU A 93 11.55 -35.36 -4.01
CA LEU A 93 11.61 -35.61 -5.46
C LEU A 93 12.24 -34.47 -6.26
N CYS A 94 12.52 -33.32 -5.65
CA CYS A 94 13.02 -32.12 -6.32
C CYS A 94 14.45 -31.72 -5.89
N LYS A 95 14.99 -32.33 -4.82
CA LYS A 95 16.29 -31.90 -4.23
C LYS A 95 17.45 -31.89 -5.22
N GLU A 96 17.51 -32.92 -6.07
CA GLU A 96 18.57 -33.10 -7.07
C GLU A 96 18.04 -33.21 -8.50
N THR A 97 16.74 -32.96 -8.67
CA THR A 97 15.95 -33.17 -9.89
C THR A 97 14.99 -31.99 -10.07
N LYS A 98 15.56 -30.78 -10.21
CA LYS A 98 14.81 -29.52 -10.23
C LYS A 98 13.83 -29.40 -11.40
N GLU A 99 14.05 -30.17 -12.47
CA GLU A 99 13.16 -30.26 -13.63
C GLU A 99 11.72 -30.66 -13.23
N ASN A 100 11.56 -31.39 -12.13
CA ASN A 100 10.26 -31.80 -11.62
C ASN A 100 9.61 -30.79 -10.67
N THR A 101 10.36 -29.78 -10.20
CA THR A 101 9.84 -28.78 -9.23
C THR A 101 8.54 -28.16 -9.70
N PRO A 102 8.38 -27.69 -10.96
CA PRO A 102 7.12 -27.08 -11.41
C PRO A 102 5.93 -28.04 -11.28
N LYS A 103 6.10 -29.31 -11.69
CA LYS A 103 5.04 -30.33 -11.61
C LYS A 103 4.66 -30.63 -10.15
N ILE A 104 5.64 -30.82 -9.27
CA ILE A 104 5.36 -31.11 -7.85
C ILE A 104 4.77 -29.89 -7.13
N ALA A 105 5.22 -28.68 -7.48
CA ALA A 105 4.66 -27.45 -6.92
C ALA A 105 3.22 -27.20 -7.40
N ASP A 106 2.90 -27.51 -8.65
CA ASP A 106 1.53 -27.44 -9.22
C ASP A 106 0.56 -28.35 -8.45
N ILE A 107 0.98 -29.59 -8.16
CA ILE A 107 0.19 -30.54 -7.36
C ILE A 107 0.00 -30.04 -5.92
N LEU A 108 1.07 -29.57 -5.27
CA LEU A 108 0.96 -28.99 -3.92
C LEU A 108 0.09 -27.73 -3.90
N ALA A 109 0.16 -26.91 -4.95
CA ALA A 109 -0.67 -25.73 -5.15
C ALA A 109 -2.16 -26.10 -5.29
N GLN A 110 -2.46 -27.20 -6.00
CA GLN A 110 -3.81 -27.75 -6.06
C GLN A 110 -4.27 -28.24 -4.68
N LEU A 111 -3.40 -28.81 -3.84
CA LEU A 111 -3.77 -29.25 -2.49
C LEU A 111 -4.02 -28.11 -1.48
N LEU A 112 -3.79 -26.84 -1.84
CA LEU A 112 -4.08 -25.69 -0.95
C LEU A 112 -5.57 -25.48 -0.66
N ILE A 113 -6.47 -26.11 -1.44
CA ILE A 113 -7.92 -26.08 -1.20
C ILE A 113 -8.38 -27.09 -0.15
N THR A 114 -7.51 -27.97 0.36
CA THR A 114 -7.90 -28.94 1.39
C THR A 114 -8.50 -28.27 2.64
N GLU A 115 -9.58 -28.84 3.15
CA GLU A 115 -10.26 -28.38 4.36
C GLU A 115 -9.62 -28.96 5.63
N ASP A 116 -8.85 -30.05 5.52
CA ASP A 116 -8.11 -30.61 6.66
C ASP A 116 -6.97 -29.67 7.05
N THR A 117 -7.09 -29.04 8.23
CA THR A 117 -6.12 -28.07 8.72
C THR A 117 -4.70 -28.65 8.87
N GLY A 118 -4.58 -29.96 9.14
CA GLY A 118 -3.29 -30.63 9.29
C GLY A 118 -2.60 -30.86 7.94
N GLU A 119 -3.36 -31.29 6.93
CA GLU A 119 -2.91 -31.38 5.55
C GLU A 119 -2.56 -30.01 5.00
N LEU A 120 -3.44 -29.01 5.18
CA LEU A 120 -3.17 -27.65 4.73
C LEU A 120 -1.86 -27.11 5.31
N GLN A 121 -1.63 -27.32 6.61
CA GLN A 121 -0.37 -26.95 7.25
C GLN A 121 0.81 -27.67 6.60
N GLN A 122 0.66 -28.96 6.30
CA GLN A 122 1.72 -29.75 5.68
C GLN A 122 2.00 -29.34 4.24
N VAL A 123 0.97 -29.04 3.43
CA VAL A 123 1.09 -28.48 2.07
C VAL A 123 1.88 -27.17 2.11
N ASN A 124 1.53 -26.27 3.04
CA ASN A 124 2.24 -25.01 3.23
C ASN A 124 3.74 -25.21 3.52
N LEU A 125 4.08 -26.17 4.40
CA LEU A 125 5.47 -26.50 4.74
C LEU A 125 6.22 -27.14 3.56
N SER A 126 5.54 -27.98 2.77
CA SER A 126 6.13 -28.61 1.59
C SER A 126 6.44 -27.60 0.50
N LEU A 127 5.52 -26.66 0.20
CA LEU A 127 5.78 -25.55 -0.72
C LEU A 127 6.91 -24.63 -0.23
N GLN A 128 7.00 -24.36 1.09
CA GLN A 128 8.13 -23.62 1.67
C GLN A 128 9.47 -24.36 1.57
N THR A 129 9.42 -25.70 1.52
CA THR A 129 10.62 -26.51 1.33
C THR A 129 11.05 -26.47 -0.13
N LEU A 130 10.10 -26.58 -1.07
CA LEU A 130 10.37 -26.40 -2.50
C LEU A 130 10.93 -25.02 -2.82
N SER A 131 10.39 -23.95 -2.21
CA SER A 131 10.87 -22.59 -2.47
C SER A 131 12.33 -22.38 -2.04
N LYS A 132 12.84 -23.17 -1.08
CA LYS A 132 14.26 -23.17 -0.70
C LYS A 132 15.15 -23.95 -1.68
N ILE A 133 14.59 -24.94 -2.37
CA ILE A 133 15.30 -25.78 -3.34
C ILE A 133 15.39 -25.07 -4.70
N ASP A 134 14.24 -24.58 -5.16
CA ASP A 134 14.05 -23.97 -6.47
C ASP A 134 12.84 -23.01 -6.42
N PRO A 135 13.07 -21.73 -6.07
CA PRO A 135 12.01 -20.72 -5.95
C PRO A 135 11.25 -20.50 -7.26
N LEU A 136 11.96 -20.48 -8.40
CA LEU A 136 11.35 -20.23 -9.72
C LEU A 136 10.50 -21.41 -10.16
N GLY A 137 11.00 -22.65 -10.02
CA GLY A 137 10.20 -23.83 -10.30
C GLY A 137 8.96 -23.91 -9.41
N THR A 138 9.10 -23.54 -8.12
CA THR A 138 7.97 -23.51 -7.19
C THR A 138 6.90 -22.51 -7.62
N LEU A 139 7.29 -21.27 -7.95
CA LEU A 139 6.35 -20.26 -8.42
C LEU A 139 5.75 -20.63 -9.77
N THR A 140 6.50 -21.29 -10.66
CA THR A 140 5.96 -21.76 -11.96
C THR A 140 4.78 -22.71 -11.75
N GLY A 141 4.88 -23.66 -10.82
CA GLY A 141 3.76 -24.55 -10.48
C GLY A 141 2.59 -23.82 -9.83
N ILE A 142 2.85 -22.87 -8.92
CA ILE A 142 1.78 -22.08 -8.28
C ILE A 142 1.05 -21.20 -9.33
N PHE A 143 1.78 -20.54 -10.22
CA PHE A 143 1.17 -19.70 -11.26
C PHE A 143 0.44 -20.52 -12.32
N SER A 144 0.88 -21.74 -12.62
CA SER A 144 0.11 -22.70 -13.43
C SER A 144 -1.31 -22.88 -12.88
N GLN A 145 -1.44 -23.15 -11.57
CA GLN A 145 -2.74 -23.25 -10.90
C GLN A 145 -3.53 -21.93 -10.87
N ILE A 146 -2.87 -20.77 -10.85
CA ILE A 146 -3.57 -19.48 -10.96
C ILE A 146 -4.12 -19.26 -12.39
N ILE A 147 -3.41 -19.73 -13.41
CA ILE A 147 -3.81 -19.53 -14.80
C ILE A 147 -4.91 -20.52 -15.22
N SER A 148 -4.81 -21.79 -14.81
CA SER A 148 -5.72 -22.84 -15.27
C SER A 148 -6.70 -23.36 -14.22
N GLY A 149 -6.52 -23.01 -12.95
CA GLY A 149 -7.37 -23.47 -11.85
C GLY A 149 -8.74 -22.81 -11.83
N ASP A 150 -9.66 -23.41 -11.07
CA ASP A 150 -10.95 -22.80 -10.76
C ASP A 150 -10.81 -21.62 -9.77
N GLU A 151 -11.88 -20.86 -9.58
CA GLU A 151 -11.88 -19.64 -8.75
C GLU A 151 -11.36 -19.88 -7.32
N ALA A 152 -11.77 -20.99 -6.69
CA ALA A 152 -11.34 -21.35 -5.35
C ALA A 152 -9.83 -21.66 -5.30
N THR A 153 -9.32 -22.42 -6.27
CA THR A 153 -7.90 -22.75 -6.38
C THR A 153 -7.07 -21.51 -6.66
N ARG A 154 -7.50 -20.65 -7.59
CA ARG A 154 -6.87 -19.36 -7.89
C ARG A 154 -6.71 -18.51 -6.64
N LEU A 155 -7.81 -18.31 -5.91
CA LEU A 155 -7.83 -17.51 -4.68
C LEU A 155 -6.85 -18.03 -3.64
N ARG A 156 -6.83 -19.35 -3.37
CA ARG A 156 -5.92 -19.97 -2.40
C ARG A 156 -4.45 -19.81 -2.80
N ASN A 157 -4.15 -19.90 -4.10
CA ASN A 157 -2.80 -19.73 -4.61
C ASN A 157 -2.32 -18.27 -4.50
N PHE A 158 -3.15 -17.29 -4.86
CA PHE A 158 -2.83 -15.88 -4.61
C PHE A 158 -2.59 -15.59 -3.13
N GLN A 159 -3.47 -16.09 -2.25
CA GLN A 159 -3.31 -15.92 -0.81
C GLN A 159 -2.03 -16.58 -0.29
N TYR A 160 -1.64 -17.74 -0.81
CA TYR A 160 -0.37 -18.38 -0.47
C TYR A 160 0.83 -17.51 -0.90
N ILE A 161 0.84 -17.00 -2.13
CA ILE A 161 1.90 -16.10 -2.59
C ILE A 161 2.00 -14.89 -1.67
N LEU A 162 0.89 -14.20 -1.43
CA LEU A 162 0.84 -12.96 -0.65
C LEU A 162 1.26 -13.13 0.81
N ASN A 163 0.77 -14.19 1.46
CA ASN A 163 0.86 -14.37 2.91
C ASN A 163 2.00 -15.31 3.35
N LYS A 164 2.53 -16.14 2.43
CA LYS A 164 3.57 -17.13 2.74
C LYS A 164 4.81 -16.93 1.89
N PHE A 165 4.70 -16.95 0.56
CA PHE A 165 5.86 -16.89 -0.32
C PHE A 165 6.58 -15.53 -0.22
N MET A 166 5.83 -14.42 -0.35
CA MET A 166 6.38 -13.05 -0.27
C MET A 166 6.84 -12.66 1.14
N LYS A 167 6.61 -13.51 2.15
CA LYS A 167 7.10 -13.32 3.53
C LYS A 167 8.41 -14.05 3.80
N GLN A 168 8.98 -14.72 2.81
CA GLN A 168 10.26 -15.40 2.93
C GLN A 168 11.43 -14.40 2.91
N GLY A 169 12.62 -14.86 3.31
CA GLY A 169 13.80 -14.00 3.39
C GLY A 169 14.35 -13.62 2.01
N SER A 170 15.22 -12.61 1.98
CA SER A 170 15.87 -12.12 0.76
C SER A 170 16.75 -13.16 0.06
N GLU A 171 17.12 -14.24 0.76
CA GLU A 171 17.80 -15.39 0.18
C GLU A 171 16.92 -16.16 -0.82
N ILE A 172 15.59 -16.09 -0.67
CA ILE A 172 14.63 -16.69 -1.62
C ILE A 172 14.06 -15.61 -2.54
N LEU A 173 13.67 -14.44 -1.99
CA LEU A 173 13.17 -13.30 -2.76
C LEU A 173 14.31 -12.51 -3.41
N THR A 174 15.02 -13.17 -4.31
CA THR A 174 16.07 -12.54 -5.11
C THR A 174 15.45 -11.61 -6.16
N LYS A 175 16.30 -10.80 -6.81
CA LYS A 175 15.88 -9.91 -7.89
C LYS A 175 15.15 -10.68 -9.02
N GLU A 176 15.68 -11.83 -9.38
CA GLU A 176 15.15 -12.69 -10.45
C GLU A 176 13.78 -13.28 -10.10
N VAL A 177 13.60 -13.69 -8.84
CA VAL A 177 12.33 -14.20 -8.33
C VAL A 177 11.27 -13.10 -8.29
N GLU A 178 11.62 -11.90 -7.80
CA GLU A 178 10.70 -10.76 -7.86
C GLU A 178 10.35 -10.37 -9.31
N ASP A 179 11.32 -10.41 -10.23
CA ASP A 179 11.08 -10.17 -11.67
C ASP A 179 10.07 -11.15 -12.26
N PHE A 180 10.24 -12.44 -11.93
CA PHE A 180 9.33 -13.49 -12.37
C PHE A 180 7.91 -13.26 -11.83
N VAL A 181 7.75 -12.98 -10.53
CA VAL A 181 6.44 -12.67 -9.92
C VAL A 181 5.78 -11.48 -10.62
N VAL A 182 6.52 -10.39 -10.85
CA VAL A 182 5.98 -9.21 -11.54
C VAL A 182 5.53 -9.56 -12.95
N ALA A 183 6.32 -10.34 -13.69
CA ALA A 183 5.99 -10.74 -15.05
C ALA A 183 4.75 -11.62 -15.12
N GLU A 184 4.61 -12.61 -14.23
CA GLU A 184 3.44 -13.49 -14.20
C GLU A 184 2.16 -12.75 -13.78
N ILE A 185 2.22 -11.94 -12.72
CA ILE A 185 1.07 -11.14 -12.28
C ILE A 185 0.57 -10.23 -13.40
N LYS A 186 1.47 -9.59 -14.17
CA LYS A 186 1.08 -8.77 -15.32
C LYS A 186 0.35 -9.52 -16.42
N LYS A 187 0.67 -10.79 -16.65
CA LYS A 187 -0.07 -11.62 -17.61
C LYS A 187 -1.48 -11.91 -17.08
N ILE A 188 -1.58 -12.21 -15.79
CA ILE A 188 -2.84 -12.58 -15.15
C ILE A 188 -3.81 -11.40 -15.09
N LEU A 189 -3.30 -10.18 -14.88
CA LEU A 189 -4.10 -8.94 -14.84
C LEU A 189 -5.01 -8.71 -16.06
N MET A 190 -4.80 -9.40 -17.18
CA MET A 190 -5.70 -9.36 -18.33
C MET A 190 -7.09 -9.97 -18.05
N ASP A 191 -7.20 -10.88 -17.08
CA ASP A 191 -8.44 -11.58 -16.71
C ASP A 191 -8.48 -11.89 -15.20
N VAL A 192 -8.83 -10.86 -14.43
CA VAL A 192 -8.96 -10.92 -12.96
C VAL A 192 -10.30 -10.38 -12.50
N THR A 193 -10.82 -10.99 -11.44
CA THR A 193 -11.91 -10.40 -10.67
C THR A 193 -11.43 -9.22 -9.81
N ALA A 194 -12.37 -8.48 -9.22
CA ALA A 194 -12.08 -7.41 -8.27
C ALA A 194 -11.20 -7.87 -7.08
N GLU A 195 -11.53 -9.03 -6.50
CA GLU A 195 -10.80 -9.59 -5.36
C GLU A 195 -9.38 -10.01 -5.76
N GLU A 196 -9.24 -10.63 -6.94
CA GLU A 196 -7.95 -11.04 -7.47
C GLU A 196 -7.07 -9.85 -7.84
N PHE A 197 -7.66 -8.78 -8.38
CA PHE A 197 -6.94 -7.54 -8.65
C PHE A 197 -6.33 -6.95 -7.36
N HIS A 198 -7.10 -6.93 -6.26
CA HIS A 198 -6.58 -6.51 -4.95
C HIS A 198 -5.40 -7.39 -4.50
N LEU A 199 -5.51 -8.71 -4.64
CA LEU A 199 -4.42 -9.64 -4.30
C LEU A 199 -3.19 -9.42 -5.18
N CYS A 200 -3.37 -9.19 -6.48
CA CYS A 200 -2.30 -8.86 -7.42
C CYS A 200 -1.57 -7.59 -6.99
N MET A 201 -2.30 -6.50 -6.73
CA MET A 201 -1.73 -5.23 -6.27
C MET A 201 -1.01 -5.38 -4.93
N ALA A 202 -1.57 -6.14 -4.00
CA ALA A 202 -0.95 -6.44 -2.71
C ALA A 202 0.34 -7.28 -2.84
N ILE A 203 0.40 -8.23 -3.78
CA ILE A 203 1.61 -9.01 -4.08
C ILE A 203 2.67 -8.10 -4.71
N LEU A 204 2.30 -7.33 -5.73
CA LEU A 204 3.22 -6.40 -6.41
C LEU A 204 3.81 -5.36 -5.45
N ASN A 205 3.02 -4.90 -4.47
CA ASN A 205 3.50 -4.02 -3.41
C ASN A 205 4.63 -4.63 -2.54
N GLN A 206 4.70 -5.96 -2.43
CA GLN A 206 5.76 -6.64 -1.68
C GLN A 206 7.04 -6.86 -2.49
N THR A 207 7.02 -6.54 -3.79
CA THR A 207 8.20 -6.58 -4.65
C THR A 207 8.99 -5.26 -4.60
N ARG A 208 10.10 -5.18 -5.34
CA ARG A 208 10.85 -3.93 -5.55
C ARG A 208 10.08 -2.81 -6.23
N LEU A 209 8.94 -3.07 -6.89
CA LEU A 209 8.16 -2.01 -7.52
C LEU A 209 7.75 -0.93 -6.50
N SER A 210 7.41 -1.34 -5.28
CA SER A 210 7.03 -0.41 -4.20
C SER A 210 8.19 0.39 -3.60
N LYS A 211 9.44 0.09 -3.99
CA LYS A 211 10.64 0.71 -3.41
C LYS A 211 11.17 1.88 -4.24
N THR A 212 10.64 2.10 -5.45
CA THR A 212 11.15 3.10 -6.40
C THR A 212 10.03 3.93 -6.98
N ILE A 213 10.35 5.17 -7.38
CA ILE A 213 9.40 6.08 -8.02
C ILE A 213 8.93 5.53 -9.38
N THR A 214 9.84 4.92 -10.15
CA THR A 214 9.50 4.27 -11.43
C THR A 214 8.57 3.08 -11.22
N GLY A 215 8.80 2.28 -10.18
CA GLY A 215 7.90 1.17 -9.84
C GLY A 215 6.54 1.64 -9.31
N HIS A 216 6.48 2.73 -8.54
CA HIS A 216 5.21 3.37 -8.19
C HIS A 216 4.44 3.84 -9.41
N SER A 217 5.11 4.47 -10.38
CA SER A 217 4.49 4.87 -11.65
C SER A 217 3.95 3.66 -12.41
N GLU A 218 4.68 2.54 -12.40
CA GLU A 218 4.26 1.29 -13.04
C GLU A 218 3.03 0.68 -12.37
N LEU A 219 2.97 0.69 -11.03
CA LEU A 219 1.79 0.23 -10.27
C LEU A 219 0.56 1.11 -10.50
N VAL A 220 0.75 2.42 -10.60
CA VAL A 220 -0.32 3.36 -10.97
C VAL A 220 -0.79 3.09 -12.40
N ASN A 221 0.10 2.82 -13.35
CA ASN A 221 -0.27 2.50 -14.72
C ASN A 221 -1.08 1.20 -14.81
N ILE A 222 -0.72 0.17 -14.04
CA ILE A 222 -1.53 -1.06 -13.94
C ILE A 222 -2.96 -0.73 -13.49
N ALA A 223 -3.11 0.11 -12.46
CA ALA A 223 -4.43 0.52 -11.99
C ALA A 223 -5.20 1.38 -13.00
N ILE A 224 -4.51 2.20 -13.81
CA ILE A 224 -5.12 2.98 -14.89
C ILE A 224 -5.63 2.06 -15.99
N GLU A 225 -4.82 1.08 -16.42
CA GLU A 225 -5.19 0.09 -17.43
C GLU A 225 -6.39 -0.74 -16.96
N GLN A 226 -6.37 -1.21 -15.71
CA GLN A 226 -7.49 -1.97 -15.12
C GLN A 226 -8.77 -1.15 -15.00
N ALA A 227 -8.67 0.14 -14.67
CA ALA A 227 -9.81 1.03 -14.57
C ALA A 227 -10.40 1.43 -15.93
N ASP A 228 -9.66 1.21 -17.01
CA ASP A 228 -9.99 1.61 -18.38
C ASP A 228 -10.37 3.10 -18.48
N LEU A 229 -9.49 3.98 -17.97
CA LEU A 229 -9.77 5.41 -17.85
C LEU A 229 -9.90 6.14 -19.20
N ASP A 230 -9.47 5.51 -20.29
CA ASP A 230 -9.61 6.06 -21.65
C ASP A 230 -10.93 5.67 -22.32
N ALA A 231 -11.76 4.84 -21.66
CA ALA A 231 -13.05 4.42 -22.17
C ALA A 231 -14.02 5.59 -22.41
N ASP A 232 -14.70 5.57 -23.56
CA ASP A 232 -15.82 6.47 -23.80
C ASP A 232 -17.14 5.86 -23.31
N LEU A 233 -17.40 6.08 -22.03
CA LEU A 233 -18.50 5.41 -21.32
C LEU A 233 -19.89 5.94 -21.67
N GLY A 234 -20.02 7.18 -22.18
CA GLY A 234 -21.33 7.79 -22.45
C GLY A 234 -22.30 7.67 -21.28
N THR A 235 -23.43 6.98 -21.49
CA THR A 235 -24.44 6.71 -20.44
C THR A 235 -24.05 5.59 -19.47
N LEU A 236 -23.11 4.72 -19.83
CA LEU A 236 -22.62 3.61 -19.01
C LEU A 236 -21.78 4.08 -17.81
N ALA A 237 -21.39 5.36 -17.80
CA ALA A 237 -20.57 5.94 -16.73
C ALA A 237 -21.22 5.84 -15.34
N ALA A 238 -22.56 5.81 -15.28
CA ALA A 238 -23.31 5.69 -14.03
C ALA A 238 -23.55 4.24 -13.57
N GLU A 239 -23.19 3.24 -14.38
CA GLU A 239 -23.40 1.84 -14.03
C GLU A 239 -22.56 1.44 -12.81
N ASP A 240 -23.16 0.66 -11.92
CA ASP A 240 -22.55 0.26 -10.65
C ASP A 240 -21.20 -0.45 -10.84
N GLU A 241 -21.08 -1.28 -11.88
CA GLU A 241 -19.83 -1.96 -12.23
C GLU A 241 -18.71 -0.97 -12.58
N THR A 242 -19.02 0.04 -13.40
CA THR A 242 -18.07 1.08 -13.80
C THR A 242 -17.60 1.90 -12.60
N VAL A 243 -18.55 2.31 -11.75
CA VAL A 243 -18.27 3.11 -10.55
C VAL A 243 -17.46 2.31 -9.54
N GLU A 244 -17.83 1.06 -9.28
CA GLU A 244 -17.12 0.20 -8.33
C GLU A 244 -15.72 -0.16 -8.83
N ARG A 245 -15.56 -0.48 -10.12
CA ARG A 245 -14.25 -0.69 -10.75
C ARG A 245 -13.35 0.52 -10.60
N PHE A 246 -13.88 1.73 -10.83
CA PHE A 246 -13.14 2.97 -10.62
C PHE A 246 -12.71 3.12 -9.15
N ILE A 247 -13.64 2.94 -8.20
CA ILE A 247 -13.35 3.06 -6.76
C ILE A 247 -12.24 2.10 -6.35
N GLN A 248 -12.31 0.83 -6.78
CA GLN A 248 -11.33 -0.20 -6.45
C GLN A 248 -9.96 0.13 -7.04
N CYS A 249 -9.88 0.41 -8.34
CA CYS A 249 -8.60 0.70 -9.00
C CYS A 249 -7.95 1.96 -8.43
N ALA A 250 -8.72 3.02 -8.19
CA ALA A 250 -8.21 4.23 -7.58
C ALA A 250 -7.77 4.00 -6.13
N SER A 251 -8.48 3.17 -5.36
CA SER A 251 -8.08 2.78 -4.00
C SER A 251 -6.75 2.04 -3.98
N GLU A 252 -6.52 1.13 -4.93
CA GLU A 252 -5.24 0.44 -5.09
C GLU A 252 -4.10 1.37 -5.55
N ALA A 253 -4.42 2.42 -6.32
CA ALA A 253 -3.43 3.39 -6.80
C ALA A 253 -2.98 4.39 -5.72
N ILE A 254 -3.88 4.79 -4.80
CA ILE A 254 -3.65 5.83 -3.78
C ILE A 254 -2.31 5.69 -3.03
N PRO A 255 -1.91 4.51 -2.54
CA PRO A 255 -0.66 4.34 -1.79
C PRO A 255 0.61 4.73 -2.57
N TYR A 256 0.55 4.75 -3.90
CA TYR A 256 1.70 4.97 -4.78
C TYR A 256 1.79 6.40 -5.31
N PHE A 257 0.77 7.23 -5.11
CA PHE A 257 0.86 8.64 -5.46
C PHE A 257 1.86 9.40 -4.58
N SER A 258 2.51 10.37 -5.19
CA SER A 258 3.49 11.23 -4.53
C SER A 258 3.61 12.56 -5.29
N LYS A 259 4.60 13.39 -4.95
CA LYS A 259 4.91 14.59 -5.73
C LYS A 259 5.47 14.29 -7.12
N GLN A 260 5.89 13.06 -7.38
CA GLN A 260 6.51 12.64 -8.64
C GLN A 260 5.67 11.62 -9.41
N VAL A 261 4.68 11.03 -8.74
CA VAL A 261 3.73 10.08 -9.34
C VAL A 261 2.35 10.66 -9.09
N GLU A 262 1.77 11.22 -10.15
CA GLU A 262 0.57 12.05 -10.08
C GLU A 262 -0.71 11.25 -10.27
N SER A 263 -1.82 11.77 -9.76
CA SER A 263 -3.17 11.18 -9.89
C SER A 263 -3.98 11.77 -11.07
N THR A 264 -3.31 12.51 -11.96
CA THR A 264 -3.94 13.41 -12.95
C THR A 264 -5.00 12.72 -13.83
N LEU A 265 -4.75 11.49 -14.28
CA LEU A 265 -5.69 10.74 -15.12
C LEU A 265 -6.97 10.34 -14.38
N PHE A 266 -6.85 9.86 -13.14
CA PHE A 266 -8.01 9.58 -12.29
C PHE A 266 -8.83 10.84 -12.00
N ILE A 267 -8.16 11.97 -11.72
CA ILE A 267 -8.84 13.26 -11.49
C ILE A 267 -9.58 13.73 -12.74
N LYS A 268 -8.94 13.62 -13.91
CA LYS A 268 -9.56 13.97 -15.20
C LYS A 268 -10.81 13.14 -15.44
N PHE A 269 -10.70 11.81 -15.29
CA PHE A 269 -11.82 10.89 -15.48
C PHE A 269 -12.99 11.21 -14.54
N MET A 270 -12.71 11.43 -13.25
CA MET A 270 -13.74 11.83 -12.28
C MET A 270 -14.49 13.08 -12.71
N CYS A 271 -13.77 14.14 -13.07
CA CYS A 271 -14.36 15.43 -13.44
C CYS A 271 -15.13 15.36 -14.77
N GLU A 272 -14.64 14.59 -15.74
CA GLU A 272 -15.23 14.53 -17.09
C GLU A 272 -16.36 13.52 -17.22
N LYS A 273 -16.30 12.41 -16.49
CA LYS A 273 -17.18 11.26 -16.70
C LYS A 273 -18.13 11.01 -15.54
N LEU A 274 -17.72 11.24 -14.29
CA LEU A 274 -18.51 10.84 -13.10
C LEU A 274 -19.18 12.01 -12.35
N LEU A 275 -18.54 13.18 -12.29
CA LEU A 275 -19.09 14.38 -11.64
C LEU A 275 -20.11 15.19 -12.46
N PRO A 276 -20.23 15.10 -13.80
CA PRO A 276 -21.31 15.79 -14.51
C PRO A 276 -22.68 15.41 -13.92
N LEU A 277 -23.54 16.40 -13.61
CA LEU A 277 -24.76 16.19 -12.83
C LEU A 277 -25.70 15.12 -13.43
N GLN A 278 -25.75 15.01 -14.76
CA GLN A 278 -26.55 13.99 -15.43
C GLN A 278 -26.07 12.56 -15.16
N VAL A 279 -24.79 12.37 -14.85
CA VAL A 279 -24.22 11.06 -14.46
C VAL A 279 -24.29 10.94 -12.94
N TRP A 280 -23.82 11.95 -12.21
CA TRP A 280 -23.76 11.97 -10.75
C TRP A 280 -25.09 11.55 -10.08
N ASN A 281 -26.21 12.09 -10.58
CA ASN A 281 -27.54 11.82 -10.04
C ASN A 281 -28.04 10.40 -10.34
N LEU A 282 -27.44 9.70 -11.31
CA LEU A 282 -27.77 8.33 -11.68
C LEU A 282 -26.88 7.29 -10.99
N ILE A 283 -25.71 7.69 -10.48
CA ILE A 283 -24.81 6.78 -9.75
C ILE A 283 -25.58 6.18 -8.58
N ALA A 284 -25.66 4.85 -8.54
CA ALA A 284 -26.32 4.07 -7.51
C ALA A 284 -27.78 4.54 -7.23
N ALA A 285 -28.63 4.64 -8.26
CA ALA A 285 -30.01 5.15 -8.20
C ALA A 285 -31.02 4.35 -7.32
N GLY A 286 -30.55 3.66 -6.27
CA GLY A 286 -31.34 2.94 -5.26
C GLY A 286 -31.01 3.36 -3.82
N ASP A 287 -31.33 2.50 -2.84
CA ASP A 287 -31.23 2.84 -1.40
C ASP A 287 -29.80 3.15 -0.91
N ASP A 288 -28.77 2.66 -1.60
CA ASP A 288 -27.35 2.83 -1.24
C ASP A 288 -26.67 4.03 -1.92
N GLN A 289 -27.43 4.87 -2.65
CA GLN A 289 -26.92 5.98 -3.46
C GLN A 289 -25.89 6.85 -2.73
N ILE A 290 -26.28 7.32 -1.53
CA ILE A 290 -25.52 8.28 -0.73
C ILE A 290 -24.20 7.67 -0.28
N GLN A 291 -24.16 6.37 0.00
CA GLN A 291 -22.97 5.66 0.47
C GLN A 291 -21.98 5.42 -0.65
N THR A 292 -22.44 5.00 -1.84
CA THR A 292 -21.58 4.81 -3.02
C THR A 292 -20.99 6.14 -3.48
N GLN A 293 -21.82 7.19 -3.59
CA GLN A 293 -21.35 8.55 -3.87
C GLN A 293 -20.31 9.02 -2.85
N LEU A 294 -20.49 8.73 -1.57
CA LEU A 294 -19.51 9.09 -0.54
C LEU A 294 -18.20 8.33 -0.70
N ARG A 295 -18.23 7.02 -0.97
CA ARG A 295 -17.02 6.21 -1.23
C ARG A 295 -16.24 6.78 -2.41
N LEU A 296 -16.94 7.09 -3.50
CA LEU A 296 -16.38 7.70 -4.69
C LEU A 296 -15.71 9.06 -4.39
N LEU A 297 -16.40 9.93 -3.65
CA LEU A 297 -15.88 11.24 -3.26
C LEU A 297 -14.68 11.16 -2.31
N LYS A 298 -14.63 10.17 -1.42
CA LYS A 298 -13.48 9.97 -0.53
C LYS A 298 -12.21 9.66 -1.33
N VAL A 299 -12.30 8.70 -2.24
CA VAL A 299 -11.19 8.32 -3.12
C VAL A 299 -10.75 9.50 -3.99
N PHE A 300 -11.69 10.23 -4.58
CA PHE A 300 -11.42 11.45 -5.34
C PHE A 300 -10.69 12.53 -4.52
N SER A 301 -11.10 12.72 -3.27
CA SER A 301 -10.50 13.70 -2.37
C SER A 301 -9.06 13.33 -2.02
N GLU A 302 -8.79 12.07 -1.72
CA GLU A 302 -7.43 11.62 -1.43
C GLU A 302 -6.49 11.83 -2.63
N MET A 303 -6.97 11.51 -3.83
CA MET A 303 -6.21 11.70 -5.07
C MET A 303 -5.96 13.17 -5.40
N SER A 304 -6.87 14.09 -5.04
CA SER A 304 -6.78 15.52 -5.39
C SER A 304 -5.52 16.20 -4.88
N SER A 305 -4.90 15.68 -3.81
CA SER A 305 -3.64 16.19 -3.25
C SER A 305 -2.41 15.91 -4.12
N TYR A 306 -2.52 14.97 -5.05
CA TYR A 306 -1.45 14.49 -5.93
C TYR A 306 -1.72 14.79 -7.41
N CYS A 307 -2.71 15.65 -7.68
CA CYS A 307 -3.03 16.04 -9.05
C CYS A 307 -1.92 16.91 -9.63
N GLY A 308 -1.41 16.52 -10.81
CA GLY A 308 -0.50 17.32 -11.61
C GLY A 308 -1.22 18.43 -12.38
N ALA A 309 -0.60 18.90 -13.45
CA ALA A 309 -1.16 19.96 -14.29
C ALA A 309 -2.40 19.45 -15.06
N LEU A 310 -3.54 20.12 -14.87
CA LEU A 310 -4.78 19.83 -15.58
C LEU A 310 -4.89 20.59 -16.90
N GLU A 311 -5.39 19.92 -17.92
CA GLU A 311 -5.91 20.60 -19.11
C GLU A 311 -7.26 21.25 -18.77
N LYS A 312 -7.43 22.52 -19.15
CA LYS A 312 -8.64 23.32 -18.88
C LYS A 312 -9.13 23.18 -17.42
N PRO A 313 -8.30 23.58 -16.43
CA PRO A 313 -8.62 23.37 -15.01
C PRO A 313 -9.96 23.98 -14.60
N SER A 314 -10.37 25.10 -15.20
CA SER A 314 -11.66 25.74 -14.94
C SER A 314 -12.86 24.81 -15.23
N GLU A 315 -12.84 24.01 -16.30
CA GLU A 315 -13.93 23.08 -16.63
C GLU A 315 -14.01 21.96 -15.57
N LYS A 316 -12.86 21.46 -15.11
CA LYS A 316 -12.78 20.39 -14.09
C LYS A 316 -13.22 20.88 -12.72
N VAL A 317 -12.84 22.10 -12.38
CA VAL A 317 -13.30 22.76 -11.15
C VAL A 317 -14.80 23.07 -11.22
N GLU A 318 -15.33 23.42 -12.39
CA GLU A 318 -16.76 23.64 -12.57
C GLU A 318 -17.61 22.39 -12.31
N SER A 319 -17.18 21.20 -12.78
CA SER A 319 -17.89 19.95 -12.46
C SER A 319 -17.96 19.68 -10.95
N ILE A 320 -16.87 19.93 -10.22
CA ILE A 320 -16.83 19.77 -8.76
C ILE A 320 -17.74 20.80 -8.08
N TYR A 321 -17.66 22.06 -8.55
CA TYR A 321 -18.47 23.15 -8.03
C TYR A 321 -19.97 22.85 -8.17
N ASN A 322 -20.41 22.34 -9.32
CA ASN A 322 -21.82 22.03 -9.57
C ASN A 322 -22.33 20.93 -8.62
N VAL A 323 -21.57 19.85 -8.43
CA VAL A 323 -21.94 18.79 -7.47
C VAL A 323 -21.91 19.32 -6.03
N LEU A 324 -20.96 20.18 -5.68
CA LEU A 324 -20.89 20.80 -4.35
C LEU A 324 -22.15 21.60 -4.02
N LEU A 325 -22.79 22.25 -5.00
CA LEU A 325 -24.01 23.01 -4.75
C LEU A 325 -25.21 22.14 -4.34
N GLU A 326 -25.27 20.87 -4.76
CA GLU A 326 -26.28 19.90 -4.30
C GLU A 326 -26.17 19.64 -2.79
N PHE A 327 -24.96 19.76 -2.23
CA PHE A 327 -24.68 19.58 -0.80
C PHE A 327 -24.57 20.90 -0.02
N MET A 328 -24.77 22.04 -0.68
CA MET A 328 -24.80 23.37 -0.07
C MET A 328 -26.06 24.13 -0.52
N PRO A 329 -27.26 23.75 -0.03
CA PRO A 329 -28.50 24.44 -0.35
C PRO A 329 -28.48 25.91 0.09
N LEU A 330 -29.37 26.71 -0.50
CA LEU A 330 -29.65 28.05 -0.01
C LEU A 330 -30.37 27.99 1.35
N PRO A 331 -30.23 29.04 2.19
CA PRO A 331 -31.10 29.19 3.35
C PRO A 331 -32.59 29.15 2.93
N PRO A 332 -33.44 28.37 3.60
CA PRO A 332 -34.88 28.44 3.42
C PRO A 332 -35.40 29.87 3.63
N LEU A 333 -36.41 30.28 2.87
CA LEU A 333 -36.99 31.64 2.96
C LEU A 333 -37.54 31.94 4.37
N ASP A 334 -38.08 30.92 5.03
CA ASP A 334 -38.66 31.00 6.39
C ASP A 334 -37.72 30.45 7.47
N ALA A 335 -36.41 30.38 7.19
CA ALA A 335 -35.46 29.75 8.11
C ALA A 335 -35.44 30.45 9.48
N ASP A 336 -35.85 29.73 10.53
CA ASP A 336 -35.65 30.18 11.91
C ASP A 336 -34.14 30.38 12.14
N LEU A 337 -33.73 31.57 12.59
CA LEU A 337 -32.35 31.89 12.92
C LEU A 337 -31.80 31.09 14.11
N ASN A 338 -32.67 30.38 14.83
CA ASN A 338 -32.31 29.52 15.96
C ASN A 338 -32.16 28.04 15.58
N GLU A 339 -32.74 27.59 14.45
CA GLU A 339 -32.62 26.20 14.02
C GLU A 339 -31.22 25.94 13.42
N THR A 340 -30.60 24.81 13.76
CA THR A 340 -29.30 24.47 13.16
C THR A 340 -29.54 23.65 11.89
N PRO A 341 -29.13 24.14 10.71
CA PRO A 341 -29.31 23.38 9.48
C PRO A 341 -28.53 22.06 9.49
N SER A 342 -29.15 21.02 8.95
CA SER A 342 -28.56 19.69 8.78
C SER A 342 -28.00 19.55 7.36
N PHE A 343 -26.81 18.98 7.23
CA PHE A 343 -26.13 18.80 5.95
C PHE A 343 -25.45 17.43 5.89
N ASN A 344 -25.20 16.95 4.67
CA ASN A 344 -24.30 15.84 4.41
C ASN A 344 -22.84 16.31 4.52
N PHE A 345 -22.37 16.52 5.76
CA PHE A 345 -21.05 17.10 6.03
C PHE A 345 -19.91 16.29 5.43
N SER A 346 -19.99 14.96 5.38
CA SER A 346 -18.93 14.13 4.79
C SER A 346 -18.78 14.37 3.29
N HIS A 347 -19.88 14.47 2.53
CA HIS A 347 -19.85 14.83 1.11
C HIS A 347 -19.33 16.24 0.90
N ALA A 348 -19.80 17.21 1.70
CA ALA A 348 -19.35 18.59 1.64
C ALA A 348 -17.86 18.72 1.94
N GLU A 349 -17.32 17.97 2.91
CA GLU A 349 -15.87 17.93 3.18
C GLU A 349 -15.08 17.46 1.96
N CYS A 350 -15.49 16.35 1.35
CA CYS A 350 -14.82 15.79 0.18
C CYS A 350 -14.77 16.78 -0.99
N LEU A 351 -15.93 17.36 -1.32
CA LEU A 351 -16.09 18.28 -2.45
C LEU A 351 -15.39 19.62 -2.18
N LEU A 352 -15.51 20.19 -0.98
CA LEU A 352 -14.77 21.42 -0.61
C LEU A 352 -13.27 21.20 -0.63
N PHE A 353 -12.79 20.05 -0.14
CA PHE A 353 -11.37 19.72 -0.15
C PHE A 353 -10.84 19.62 -1.58
N SER A 354 -11.53 18.86 -2.43
CA SER A 354 -11.15 18.65 -3.83
C SER A 354 -11.20 19.96 -4.63
N LEU A 355 -12.26 20.77 -4.43
CA LEU A 355 -12.39 22.10 -5.02
C LEU A 355 -11.24 23.01 -4.57
N HIS A 356 -10.94 23.06 -3.27
CA HIS A 356 -9.85 23.89 -2.72
C HIS A 356 -8.48 23.48 -3.27
N ALA A 357 -8.23 22.17 -3.40
CA ALA A 357 -6.99 21.63 -3.93
C ALA A 357 -6.81 22.00 -5.42
N LEU A 358 -7.83 21.80 -6.24
CA LEU A 358 -7.73 21.96 -7.70
C LEU A 358 -7.90 23.42 -8.16
N CYS A 359 -8.65 24.25 -7.44
CA CYS A 359 -8.73 25.70 -7.70
C CYS A 359 -7.38 26.42 -7.64
N ARG A 360 -6.35 25.83 -6.99
CA ARG A 360 -4.98 26.38 -7.01
C ARG A 360 -4.41 26.52 -8.43
N GLN A 361 -4.89 25.69 -9.37
CA GLN A 361 -4.50 25.74 -10.78
C GLN A 361 -5.31 26.78 -11.58
N CYS A 362 -6.45 27.26 -11.07
CA CYS A 362 -7.26 28.32 -11.66
C CYS A 362 -7.86 29.27 -10.58
N PRO A 363 -7.04 30.08 -9.88
CA PRO A 363 -7.47 30.83 -8.69
C PRO A 363 -8.60 31.84 -8.93
N GLU A 364 -8.76 32.28 -10.18
CA GLU A 364 -9.78 33.26 -10.57
C GLU A 364 -11.19 32.65 -10.69
N PHE A 365 -11.32 31.31 -10.72
CA PHE A 365 -12.60 30.63 -10.96
C PHE A 365 -13.71 31.07 -10.00
N LEU A 366 -13.41 31.15 -8.69
CA LEU A 366 -14.38 31.52 -7.65
C LEU A 366 -14.53 33.04 -7.44
N THR A 367 -13.92 33.87 -8.30
CA THR A 367 -14.07 35.33 -8.23
C THR A 367 -15.29 35.84 -8.99
N PHE A 368 -15.78 35.05 -9.97
CA PHE A 368 -16.95 35.35 -10.82
C PHE A 368 -17.02 36.83 -11.27
N PRO A 369 -15.97 37.36 -11.94
CA PRO A 369 -15.87 38.80 -12.22
C PRO A 369 -17.01 39.31 -13.11
N ASN A 370 -17.54 38.42 -13.96
CA ASN A 370 -18.62 38.71 -14.90
C ASN A 370 -20.01 38.31 -14.37
N ASP A 371 -20.10 37.67 -13.20
CA ASP A 371 -21.36 37.23 -12.61
C ASP A 371 -21.40 37.48 -11.09
N PRO A 372 -21.65 38.74 -10.67
CA PRO A 372 -21.75 39.09 -9.25
C PRO A 372 -22.90 38.36 -8.53
N ALA A 373 -23.94 37.95 -9.26
CA ALA A 373 -25.07 37.22 -8.70
C ALA A 373 -24.64 35.80 -8.27
N LYS A 374 -23.85 35.10 -9.11
CA LYS A 374 -23.26 33.79 -8.78
C LYS A 374 -22.30 33.86 -7.59
N LEU A 375 -21.49 34.93 -7.48
CA LEU A 375 -20.65 35.14 -6.29
C LEU A 375 -21.50 35.34 -5.02
N LYS A 376 -22.57 36.11 -5.10
CA LYS A 376 -23.49 36.35 -3.99
C LYS A 376 -24.20 35.06 -3.55
N ASP A 377 -24.68 34.28 -4.51
CA ASP A 377 -25.29 32.96 -4.27
C ASP A 377 -24.32 32.02 -3.55
N PHE A 378 -23.10 31.87 -4.09
CA PHE A 378 -22.06 31.03 -3.49
C PHE A 378 -21.71 31.45 -2.07
N ARG A 379 -21.54 32.76 -1.83
CA ARG A 379 -21.27 33.28 -0.47
C ARG A 379 -22.43 33.03 0.50
N SER A 380 -23.68 33.13 0.04
CA SER A 380 -24.85 32.86 0.85
C SER A 380 -24.90 31.38 1.28
N ARG A 381 -24.63 30.46 0.35
CA ARG A 381 -24.53 29.02 0.62
C ARG A 381 -23.39 28.69 1.58
N LEU A 382 -22.20 29.27 1.39
CA LEU A 382 -21.07 29.13 2.31
C LEU A 382 -21.40 29.63 3.72
N GLN A 383 -22.11 30.75 3.84
CA GLN A 383 -22.54 31.29 5.13
C GLN A 383 -23.55 30.37 5.83
N TYR A 384 -24.46 29.78 5.06
CA TYR A 384 -25.43 28.82 5.57
C TYR A 384 -24.77 27.53 6.06
N LEU A 385 -23.84 26.98 5.26
CA LEU A 385 -23.03 25.82 5.66
C LEU A 385 -22.21 26.13 6.91
N ALA A 386 -21.54 27.28 6.97
CA ALA A 386 -20.76 27.70 8.13
C ALA A 386 -21.59 27.74 9.43
N ARG A 387 -22.83 28.23 9.36
CA ARG A 387 -23.76 28.23 10.49
C ARG A 387 -24.10 26.81 10.95
N GLY A 388 -24.42 25.90 10.03
CA GLY A 388 -24.67 24.48 10.35
C GLY A 388 -23.44 23.79 10.94
N THR A 389 -22.27 24.00 10.33
CA THR A 389 -20.99 23.47 10.83
C THR A 389 -20.70 23.95 12.25
N GLN A 390 -20.86 25.23 12.56
CA GLN A 390 -20.65 25.78 13.91
C GLN A 390 -21.62 25.20 14.94
N GLY A 391 -22.91 25.10 14.60
CA GLY A 391 -23.91 24.50 15.48
C GLY A 391 -23.63 23.02 15.75
N TYR A 392 -23.22 22.26 14.72
CA TYR A 392 -22.90 20.85 14.87
C TYR A 392 -21.61 20.61 15.66
N ILE A 393 -20.57 21.43 15.48
CA ILE A 393 -19.34 21.39 16.30
C ILE A 393 -19.66 21.54 17.78
N LYS A 394 -20.53 22.51 18.16
CA LYS A 394 -20.91 22.71 19.56
C LYS A 394 -21.58 21.47 20.15
N LYS A 395 -22.56 20.91 19.43
CA LYS A 395 -23.26 19.66 19.83
C LYS A 395 -22.28 18.49 20.00
N LEU A 396 -21.34 18.31 19.08
CA LEU A 396 -20.34 17.25 19.14
C LEU A 396 -19.34 17.45 20.31
N GLN A 397 -18.88 18.68 20.54
CA GLN A 397 -17.98 19.00 21.65
C GLN A 397 -18.65 18.74 23.00
N GLU A 398 -19.91 19.14 23.17
CA GLU A 398 -20.69 18.85 24.37
C GLU A 398 -20.87 17.35 24.58
N ALA A 399 -21.15 16.58 23.52
CA ALA A 399 -21.34 15.13 23.58
C ALA A 399 -20.05 14.32 23.85
N ILE A 400 -18.88 14.94 23.66
CA ILE A 400 -17.56 14.33 23.89
C ILE A 400 -16.94 14.81 25.22
N LYS A 401 -17.39 15.96 25.74
CA LYS A 401 -16.84 16.58 26.95
C LYS A 401 -17.03 15.66 28.17
N GLY A 402 -15.92 15.37 28.86
CA GLY A 402 -15.93 14.61 30.11
C GLY A 402 -15.94 13.08 29.94
N LYS A 403 -15.92 12.55 28.70
CA LYS A 403 -15.78 11.11 28.46
C LYS A 403 -14.38 10.61 28.77
N SER A 404 -14.28 9.43 29.37
CA SER A 404 -13.01 8.77 29.69
C SER A 404 -12.30 8.23 28.43
N ASN A 405 -11.00 7.94 28.51
CA ASN A 405 -10.26 7.37 27.38
C ASN A 405 -10.81 6.02 26.90
N ASP A 406 -11.45 5.22 27.76
CA ASP A 406 -12.04 3.95 27.37
C ASP A 406 -13.43 4.14 26.73
N GLU A 407 -14.22 5.13 27.16
CA GLU A 407 -15.47 5.53 26.50
C GLU A 407 -15.24 6.16 25.12
N MET A 408 -14.07 6.76 24.91
CA MET A 408 -13.65 7.33 23.63
C MET A 408 -13.29 6.26 22.58
N LYS A 409 -13.07 5.01 23.01
CA LYS A 409 -12.82 3.88 22.11
C LYS A 409 -14.10 3.25 21.56
N SER A 410 -15.26 3.56 22.15
CA SER A 410 -16.56 3.13 21.61
C SER A 410 -16.72 3.60 20.16
N GLU A 411 -17.31 2.75 19.32
CA GLU A 411 -17.63 3.05 17.92
C GLU A 411 -18.43 4.35 17.78
N GLU A 412 -19.40 4.58 18.66
CA GLU A 412 -20.20 5.81 18.69
C GLU A 412 -19.34 7.06 18.96
N SER A 413 -18.37 6.94 19.87
CA SER A 413 -17.43 8.04 20.18
C SER A 413 -16.47 8.27 19.02
N GLN A 414 -16.01 7.23 18.32
CA GLN A 414 -15.15 7.36 17.13
C GLN A 414 -15.87 8.06 15.97
N ILE A 415 -17.15 7.75 15.75
CA ILE A 415 -17.99 8.45 14.77
C ILE A 415 -18.08 9.94 15.12
N LYS A 416 -18.35 10.27 16.38
CA LYS A 416 -18.42 11.68 16.85
C LYS A 416 -17.09 12.43 16.70
N VAL A 417 -15.96 11.76 16.98
CA VAL A 417 -14.61 12.33 16.77
C VAL A 417 -14.35 12.58 15.29
N THR A 418 -14.70 11.64 14.42
CA THR A 418 -14.57 11.79 12.97
C THR A 418 -15.43 12.95 12.45
N ALA A 419 -16.69 13.04 12.90
CA ALA A 419 -17.59 14.13 12.57
C ALA A 419 -17.07 15.50 13.03
N LEU A 420 -16.41 15.57 14.19
CA LEU A 420 -15.77 16.79 14.69
C LEU A 420 -14.59 17.19 13.79
N LYS A 421 -13.79 16.24 13.33
CA LYS A 421 -12.71 16.49 12.37
C LYS A 421 -13.26 16.97 11.02
N THR A 422 -14.29 16.29 10.48
CA THR A 422 -15.01 16.68 9.25
C THR A 422 -15.49 18.13 9.32
N THR A 423 -16.20 18.50 10.39
CA THR A 423 -16.73 19.86 10.54
C THR A 423 -15.64 20.91 10.75
N SER A 424 -14.58 20.59 11.51
CA SER A 424 -13.43 21.48 11.67
C SER A 424 -12.70 21.74 10.34
N ASN A 425 -12.56 20.69 9.53
CA ASN A 425 -12.01 20.75 8.18
C ASN A 425 -12.84 21.67 7.28
N ILE A 426 -14.17 21.47 7.22
CA ILE A 426 -15.10 22.32 6.48
C ILE A 426 -14.95 23.79 6.92
N SER A 427 -14.97 24.06 8.23
CA SER A 427 -14.82 25.42 8.78
C SER A 427 -13.52 26.10 8.33
N THR A 428 -12.43 25.34 8.30
CA THR A 428 -11.12 25.83 7.85
C THR A 428 -11.13 26.18 6.35
N LEU A 429 -11.70 25.30 5.52
CA LEU A 429 -11.80 25.52 4.07
C LEU A 429 -12.72 26.69 3.74
N ILE A 430 -13.88 26.80 4.41
CA ILE A 430 -14.81 27.92 4.24
C ILE A 430 -14.14 29.26 4.54
N ARG A 431 -13.35 29.34 5.63
CA ARG A 431 -12.62 30.57 5.98
C ARG A 431 -11.68 31.01 4.86
N ASP A 432 -10.99 30.06 4.25
CA ASP A 432 -10.11 30.28 3.09
C ASP A 432 -10.90 30.84 1.89
N LEU A 433 -12.08 30.30 1.61
CA LEU A 433 -12.94 30.71 0.49
C LEU A 433 -13.64 32.07 0.69
N PHE A 434 -13.76 32.56 1.94
CA PHE A 434 -14.34 33.88 2.22
C PHE A 434 -13.39 35.05 1.96
N HIS A 435 -12.09 34.81 1.78
CA HIS A 435 -11.16 35.87 1.39
C HIS A 435 -11.55 36.50 0.04
N SER A 436 -11.16 37.77 -0.17
CA SER A 436 -11.38 38.50 -1.42
C SER A 436 -10.03 38.98 -1.96
N PRO A 437 -9.42 38.30 -2.95
CA PRO A 437 -9.87 37.06 -3.60
C PRO A 437 -9.75 35.82 -2.70
N PRO A 438 -10.43 34.70 -3.02
CA PRO A 438 -10.34 33.44 -2.26
C PRO A 438 -8.89 32.98 -2.04
N SER A 439 -8.62 32.42 -0.85
CA SER A 439 -7.33 31.86 -0.47
C SER A 439 -7.35 30.33 -0.56
N PHE A 440 -6.24 29.72 -0.98
CA PHE A 440 -6.10 28.27 -1.08
C PHE A 440 -4.89 27.74 -0.28
N LYS A 441 -4.56 28.40 0.83
CA LYS A 441 -3.32 28.17 1.58
C LYS A 441 -3.45 27.13 2.69
N SER A 442 -4.64 26.97 3.26
CA SER A 442 -4.86 26.03 4.34
C SER A 442 -4.56 24.59 3.88
N ILE A 443 -3.90 23.83 4.75
CA ILE A 443 -3.65 22.40 4.53
C ILE A 443 -4.40 21.68 5.64
N ILE A 444 -5.37 20.87 5.25
CA ILE A 444 -6.13 20.03 6.17
C ILE A 444 -5.79 18.56 5.92
N GLN A 445 -6.11 17.72 6.89
CA GLN A 445 -6.05 16.28 6.73
C GLN A 445 -7.48 15.74 6.70
N LEU A 446 -7.84 15.06 5.61
CA LEU A 446 -9.14 14.42 5.44
C LEU A 446 -9.54 13.60 6.68
N SER A 447 -10.81 13.69 7.07
CA SER A 447 -11.31 13.18 8.35
C SER A 447 -11.02 11.69 8.57
N TRP A 448 -11.23 10.85 7.55
CA TRP A 448 -11.03 9.40 7.59
C TRP A 448 -9.58 8.94 7.40
N VAL A 449 -8.69 9.82 6.93
CA VAL A 449 -7.27 9.46 6.72
C VAL A 449 -6.51 9.58 8.03
N THR A 450 -5.87 8.49 8.45
CA THR A 450 -4.98 8.47 9.61
C THR A 450 -3.57 8.95 9.22
N PRO A 451 -2.91 9.80 10.03
CA PRO A 451 -1.55 10.21 9.71
C PRO A 451 -0.63 8.99 9.83
N LYS A 452 0.13 8.68 8.79
CA LYS A 452 1.23 7.71 8.89
C LYS A 452 2.19 8.25 9.96
N ALA A 453 2.24 7.59 11.11
CA ALA A 453 3.14 7.99 12.19
C ALA A 453 4.57 8.03 11.64
N LYS A 454 5.18 9.23 11.59
CA LYS A 454 6.62 9.32 11.42
C LYS A 454 7.24 8.52 12.56
N LYS A 455 7.87 7.38 12.26
CA LYS A 455 8.79 6.73 13.19
C LYS A 455 9.86 7.78 13.50
N LEU A 456 9.69 8.49 14.61
CA LEU A 456 10.81 9.18 15.24
C LEU A 456 11.72 8.07 15.75
N ASP A 457 12.97 8.09 15.30
CA ASP A 457 14.07 7.38 15.93
C ASP A 457 14.22 7.90 17.38
N SER A 458 13.49 7.32 18.33
CA SER A 458 13.82 7.42 19.74
C SER A 458 14.81 6.32 20.08
N LYS A 459 16.10 6.68 20.00
CA LYS A 459 17.15 5.91 20.67
C LYS A 459 16.78 5.75 22.14
N SER A 460 16.69 4.48 22.53
CA SER A 460 16.68 3.98 23.89
C SER A 460 17.85 4.55 24.70
N SER A 461 17.53 5.20 25.83
CA SER A 461 18.39 5.18 27.01
C SER A 461 17.49 4.95 28.23
N SER A 462 17.52 3.70 28.69
CA SER A 462 16.90 3.20 29.91
C SER A 462 17.73 3.58 31.14
N SER A 463 17.09 4.16 32.16
CA SER A 463 17.35 3.82 33.57
C SER A 463 16.26 4.35 34.52
N SER A 464 15.42 3.41 34.98
CA SER A 464 14.84 3.22 36.34
C SER A 464 14.48 4.47 37.19
N SER A 465 13.19 4.77 37.43
CA SER A 465 12.35 4.39 38.60
C SER A 465 12.92 4.83 39.97
N THR A 466 12.26 5.55 40.90
CA THR A 466 10.86 5.45 41.36
C THR A 466 10.53 6.57 42.41
N ILE A 467 9.23 6.93 42.53
CA ILE A 467 8.46 7.33 43.76
C ILE A 467 8.40 8.81 44.25
N SER A 468 7.21 9.40 43.97
CA SER A 468 6.24 10.15 44.82
C SER A 468 6.49 11.52 45.50
N SER A 469 5.50 12.39 45.26
CA SER A 469 4.71 13.22 46.22
C SER A 469 5.08 14.68 46.50
N SER A 470 4.15 15.55 46.08
CA SER A 470 3.58 16.73 46.78
C SER A 470 4.44 17.62 47.68
N GLY A 471 4.58 18.89 47.26
CA GLY A 471 4.05 20.03 48.02
C GLY A 471 4.79 20.53 49.28
N THR A 472 5.20 21.80 49.19
CA THR A 472 5.24 22.83 50.26
C THR A 472 6.59 23.18 50.90
N LYS A 473 7.05 24.40 50.53
CA LYS A 473 7.84 25.41 51.25
C LYS A 473 8.41 25.02 52.63
N ARG A 474 9.74 25.19 52.83
CA ARG A 474 10.30 25.73 54.08
C ARG A 474 11.55 26.59 53.85
N HIS A 475 11.59 27.70 54.57
CA HIS A 475 12.59 28.75 54.64
C HIS A 475 13.90 28.28 55.30
N ALA A 476 15.01 28.95 54.96
CA ALA A 476 16.26 28.93 55.71
C ALA A 476 16.13 29.74 57.02
N PRO A 477 16.76 29.32 58.14
CA PRO A 477 16.73 30.04 59.40
C PRO A 477 17.78 31.18 59.45
N ILE A 478 17.40 32.24 60.15
CA ILE A 478 18.12 33.50 60.35
C ILE A 478 19.00 33.41 61.61
N THR A 479 20.21 33.99 61.56
CA THR A 479 20.92 34.54 62.73
C THR A 479 21.41 35.97 62.44
N PHE A 480 21.44 36.77 63.49
CA PHE A 480 21.23 38.22 63.54
C PHE A 480 22.51 39.04 63.84
N ASN A 481 22.37 40.36 63.69
CA ASN A 481 23.16 41.51 64.19
C ASN A 481 24.26 42.05 63.26
N SER A 482 24.37 43.35 62.99
CA SER A 482 23.64 44.53 63.49
C SER A 482 23.84 45.73 62.53
N GLU A 483 22.76 46.52 62.39
CA GLU A 483 22.62 48.00 62.40
C GLU A 483 23.85 48.87 62.10
N ASN A 484 23.79 50.07 61.52
CA ASN A 484 22.78 51.06 61.10
C ASN A 484 23.61 52.07 60.26
N GLY A 485 23.14 52.65 59.16
CA GLY A 485 22.25 53.81 59.18
C GLY A 485 22.79 54.95 58.30
N LYS A 486 21.87 55.53 57.50
CA LYS A 486 21.77 56.93 57.03
C LYS A 486 22.89 57.62 56.21
N SER A 487 22.46 58.06 55.01
CA SER A 487 22.70 59.35 54.31
C SER A 487 24.03 60.08 54.47
N ASP A 488 24.74 60.36 53.37
CA ASP A 488 24.88 61.73 52.85
C ASP A 488 25.49 61.77 51.42
N ASP A 489 25.28 62.92 50.79
CA ASP A 489 25.76 63.41 49.49
C ASP A 489 27.22 63.12 49.11
N THR A 490 27.52 62.97 47.81
CA THR A 490 28.21 64.01 46.99
C THR A 490 28.66 63.53 45.59
N LYS A 491 28.45 64.42 44.61
CA LYS A 491 29.31 64.79 43.45
C LYS A 491 29.82 63.63 42.57
N GLY A 492 29.30 63.49 41.34
CA GLY A 492 29.73 64.28 40.17
C GLY A 492 31.01 63.66 39.56
N SER A 493 31.08 63.23 38.29
CA SER A 493 30.94 64.11 37.13
C SER A 493 31.01 63.33 35.80
N LYS A 494 30.25 63.84 34.81
CA LYS A 494 30.53 63.99 33.35
C LYS A 494 30.61 62.71 32.49
N HIS A 495 29.60 62.43 31.66
CA HIS A 495 29.27 62.96 30.33
C HIS A 495 30.23 62.61 29.18
N SER A 496 29.73 61.84 28.19
CA SER A 496 29.63 62.20 26.74
C SER A 496 29.17 60.96 25.95
N ARG A 497 27.89 60.81 25.57
CA ARG A 497 27.20 61.23 24.31
C ARG A 497 27.75 60.68 22.97
N ASN A 498 26.86 59.96 22.28
CA ASN A 498 26.62 59.84 20.82
C ASN A 498 27.72 59.18 19.94
N SER A 499 27.46 58.47 18.83
CA SER A 499 26.26 57.99 18.12
C SER A 499 26.71 57.05 16.97
N SER A 500 25.78 56.20 16.50
CA SER A 500 25.64 55.66 15.14
C SER A 500 26.30 54.34 14.70
N SER A 501 25.40 53.49 14.18
CA SER A 501 25.49 52.57 13.02
C SER A 501 26.52 51.44 12.98
N GLY A 502 26.00 50.21 12.84
CA GLY A 502 26.75 49.07 12.33
C GLY A 502 25.98 47.75 12.48
N GLN A 503 25.33 47.30 11.41
CA GLN A 503 24.77 45.95 11.26
C GLN A 503 25.77 44.88 11.72
N ARG A 504 25.35 43.97 12.61
CA ARG A 504 26.15 42.79 12.95
C ARG A 504 25.57 41.55 12.25
N VAL A 505 26.33 41.11 11.25
CA VAL A 505 26.22 39.80 10.59
C VAL A 505 26.52 38.70 11.61
N TYR A 506 25.67 37.67 11.65
CA TYR A 506 25.83 36.51 12.52
C TYR A 506 26.86 35.53 11.96
N THR A 507 27.85 35.18 12.77
CA THR A 507 28.82 34.11 12.51
C THR A 507 28.58 32.98 13.51
N PRO A 508 28.31 31.74 13.08
CA PRO A 508 28.11 30.63 14.01
C PRO A 508 29.44 30.20 14.67
N PRO A 509 29.43 29.74 15.94
CA PRO A 509 30.64 29.40 16.68
C PRO A 509 31.21 28.05 16.22
N SER A 510 32.45 28.04 15.76
CA SER A 510 33.24 26.83 15.50
C SER A 510 34.26 26.58 16.62
N GLY A 511 34.28 25.35 17.14
CA GLY A 511 35.33 24.80 17.98
C GLY A 511 34.76 24.00 19.16
N LYS A 512 35.35 22.89 19.62
CA LYS A 512 36.69 22.33 19.45
C LYS A 512 36.60 20.87 19.91
N TYR A 513 37.27 19.93 19.24
CA TYR A 513 38.14 18.96 19.93
C TYR A 513 39.16 18.39 18.93
N SER A 514 40.41 18.83 19.14
CA SER A 514 41.66 18.21 18.68
C SER A 514 41.99 17.07 19.67
N GLY A 515 42.64 15.96 19.32
CA GLY A 515 43.25 15.61 18.05
C GLY A 515 44.19 14.41 18.18
N LYS A 516 45.09 14.32 17.19
CA LYS A 516 46.32 13.53 17.07
C LYS A 516 46.18 12.01 16.90
N VAL A 517 46.28 11.56 15.65
CA VAL A 517 47.36 10.64 15.20
C VAL A 517 47.79 11.05 13.77
N SER A 518 49.10 11.24 13.58
CA SER A 518 49.84 11.41 12.32
C SER A 518 50.88 10.28 12.33
N TYR A 519 51.24 9.54 11.28
CA TYR A 519 51.79 9.87 9.96
C TYR A 519 51.77 8.54 9.15
N SER A 520 51.42 8.43 7.87
CA SER A 520 52.31 8.57 6.70
C SER A 520 51.50 8.22 5.45
N ARG A 521 51.30 9.14 4.51
CA ARG A 521 52.06 9.35 3.25
C ARG A 521 52.13 8.14 2.30
N SER A 522 51.37 8.21 1.20
CA SER A 522 51.88 8.23 -0.20
C SER A 522 50.70 8.52 -1.12
N GLY A 523 50.58 9.73 -1.69
CA GLY A 523 50.84 9.99 -3.12
C GLY A 523 49.53 9.94 -3.91
N GLY A 524 49.07 10.89 -4.70
CA GLY A 524 49.66 12.08 -5.29
C GLY A 524 48.99 12.28 -6.66
N SER A 525 48.61 13.53 -6.98
CA SER A 525 48.26 14.05 -8.32
C SER A 525 46.89 13.63 -8.91
N GLY A 526 46.07 14.48 -9.54
CA GLY A 526 46.22 15.87 -9.95
C GLY A 526 45.31 16.16 -11.18
N GLY A 527 44.70 17.36 -11.21
CA GLY A 527 44.21 18.08 -12.42
C GLY A 527 42.98 17.48 -13.14
N GLY A 528 42.04 18.24 -13.73
CA GLY A 528 41.93 19.65 -14.08
C GLY A 528 41.24 19.79 -15.46
N GLY A 529 40.27 20.70 -15.58
CA GLY A 529 39.73 21.23 -16.87
C GLY A 529 38.84 20.28 -17.70
N GLY A 530 37.84 20.69 -18.48
CA GLY A 530 37.44 22.01 -18.99
C GLY A 530 37.05 21.91 -20.48
N GLY A 531 35.91 22.52 -20.88
CA GLY A 531 35.51 22.79 -22.28
C GLY A 531 34.91 21.59 -23.05
N GLY A 532 33.95 21.72 -23.97
CA GLY A 532 33.43 22.86 -24.72
C GLY A 532 33.49 22.59 -26.24
N GLY A 533 32.35 22.72 -26.95
CA GLY A 533 32.25 22.81 -28.43
C GLY A 533 31.73 21.54 -29.13
N ARG A 534 30.58 21.52 -29.84
CA ARG A 534 30.15 22.15 -31.11
C ARG A 534 30.79 21.58 -32.40
N SER A 535 29.93 21.44 -33.43
CA SER A 535 30.12 20.99 -34.84
C SER A 535 30.02 19.47 -35.08
N ARG A 536 29.40 18.93 -36.15
CA ARG A 536 29.00 19.49 -37.46
C ARG A 536 28.06 18.53 -38.23
N ASN A 537 27.09 19.12 -38.94
CA ASN A 537 26.54 18.78 -40.27
C ASN A 537 27.02 17.52 -41.04
N ASN A 538 26.05 16.76 -41.58
CA ASN A 538 25.93 16.30 -42.99
C ASN A 538 24.55 15.61 -43.13
N ASN A 539 23.52 16.04 -43.88
CA ASN A 539 23.32 16.36 -45.29
C ASN A 539 23.12 15.14 -46.24
N ARG A 540 21.92 15.12 -46.87
CA ARG A 540 21.49 14.54 -48.18
C ARG A 540 21.14 13.05 -48.36
N ASN A 541 19.84 12.80 -48.59
CA ASN A 541 19.19 12.43 -49.88
C ASN A 541 17.67 12.43 -49.65
N ARG A 542 16.75 13.17 -50.29
CA ARG A 542 16.34 13.44 -51.69
C ARG A 542 15.83 12.23 -52.50
N GLY A 543 14.51 12.20 -52.69
CA GLY A 543 13.76 11.49 -53.76
C GLY A 543 12.23 11.56 -53.51
N ARG A 544 11.53 12.65 -53.88
CA ARG A 544 10.61 12.79 -55.05
C ARG A 544 9.40 11.81 -55.02
N ASN A 545 8.21 12.25 -54.57
CA ASN A 545 7.05 12.77 -55.34
C ASN A 545 6.61 11.92 -56.54
N VAL A 546 5.36 11.41 -56.55
CA VAL A 546 4.31 11.66 -57.59
C VAL A 546 2.90 11.35 -57.04
N TYR A 547 1.98 12.28 -57.33
CA TYR A 547 0.51 12.34 -57.23
C TYR A 547 -0.28 11.12 -57.77
N ARG A 548 -1.54 10.89 -57.31
CA ARG A 548 -2.78 11.43 -57.94
C ARG A 548 -4.07 11.00 -57.22
N LYS A 549 -5.11 11.77 -57.54
CA LYS A 549 -6.42 11.98 -56.95
C LYS A 549 -7.53 11.19 -57.69
N ASN A 550 -8.70 11.13 -57.06
CA ASN A 550 -10.05 10.82 -57.57
C ASN A 550 -10.45 9.33 -57.60
N TYR A 551 -11.39 8.91 -56.75
CA TYR A 551 -12.84 9.13 -56.89
C TYR A 551 -13.49 9.31 -55.52
#